data_AF-A0A3D4BK34-F1
#
_entry.id   AF-A0A3D4BK34-F1
#
_cell.length_a   1.000
_cell.length_b   1.000
_cell.length_c   1.000
_cell.angle_alpha   90.00
_cell.angle_beta   90.00
_cell.angle_gamma   90.00
#
_symmetry.space_group_name_H-M   'P 1'
#
loop_
_entity.id
_entity.type
_entity.pdbx_description
1 polymer ?
#
loop_
_entity_poly.entity_id
_entity_poly.type
_entity_poly.pdbx_seq_one_letter_code
_entity_poly.pdbx_strand_id
1 'polypeptide(L)'
;MLAFTINANAQENKSNAQENAKKESLELAQVVGISGTQVADFERLFEMKNQTLEIQDLSVERRTEMTRIVDLKIRASLTAEQMAKLEANTALYNKLVGKQPEKK
;
A
#
# COMPACT_ATOMS: atom_id res chain seq x y z
N MET A 1 23.62 -25.94 -7.03
CA MET A 1 22.19 -25.67 -7.30
C MET A 1 21.63 -24.69 -6.28
N LEU A 2 22.08 -23.41 -6.31
CA LEU A 2 21.65 -22.37 -5.36
C LEU A 2 20.92 -21.18 -6.03
N ALA A 3 20.75 -21.23 -7.35
CA ALA A 3 20.12 -20.15 -8.13
C ALA A 3 18.58 -20.29 -8.28
N PHE A 4 17.99 -21.42 -7.87
CA PHE A 4 16.55 -21.66 -7.99
C PHE A 4 15.74 -21.29 -6.74
N THR A 5 16.39 -21.13 -5.58
CA THR A 5 15.70 -20.82 -4.31
C THR A 5 15.46 -19.31 -4.13
N ILE A 6 16.38 -18.46 -4.60
CA ILE A 6 16.23 -16.99 -4.48
C ILE A 6 15.11 -16.47 -5.41
N ASN A 7 14.97 -17.05 -6.61
CA ASN A 7 13.94 -16.62 -7.57
C ASN A 7 12.51 -16.99 -7.14
N ALA A 8 12.32 -18.13 -6.46
CA ALA A 8 11.00 -18.53 -5.99
C ALA A 8 10.44 -17.54 -4.94
N ASN A 9 11.26 -17.11 -3.98
CA ASN A 9 10.84 -16.18 -2.93
C ASN A 9 10.52 -14.78 -3.48
N ALA A 10 11.33 -14.26 -4.40
CA ALA A 10 11.08 -12.96 -5.02
C ALA A 10 9.85 -12.95 -5.95
N GLN A 11 9.53 -14.08 -6.58
CA GLN A 11 8.35 -14.22 -7.43
C GLN A 11 7.06 -14.37 -6.60
N GLU A 12 7.11 -15.11 -5.49
CA GLU A 12 6.00 -15.26 -4.54
C GLU A 12 5.65 -13.92 -3.86
N ASN A 13 6.64 -13.17 -3.37
CA ASN A 13 6.41 -11.86 -2.75
C ASN A 13 5.78 -10.86 -3.72
N LYS A 14 6.23 -10.84 -4.99
CA LYS A 14 5.59 -10.01 -6.02
C LYS A 14 4.11 -10.33 -6.15
N SER A 15 3.77 -11.61 -6.34
CA SER A 15 2.39 -12.08 -6.49
C SER A 15 1.50 -11.61 -5.34
N ASN A 16 2.00 -11.73 -4.10
CA ASN A 16 1.29 -11.30 -2.90
C ASN A 16 1.11 -9.78 -2.85
N ALA A 17 2.15 -9.02 -3.21
CA ALA A 17 2.09 -7.57 -3.23
C ALA A 17 1.05 -7.03 -4.23
N GLN A 18 0.91 -7.66 -5.40
CA GLN A 18 -0.09 -7.31 -6.40
C GLN A 18 -1.51 -7.64 -5.94
N GLU A 19 -1.73 -8.82 -5.36
CA GLU A 19 -3.04 -9.19 -4.83
C GLU A 19 -3.47 -8.25 -3.69
N ASN A 20 -2.56 -7.96 -2.76
CA ASN A 20 -2.79 -7.02 -1.67
C ASN A 20 -3.11 -5.62 -2.19
N ALA A 21 -2.36 -5.14 -3.18
CA ALA A 21 -2.55 -3.83 -3.79
C ALA A 21 -3.92 -3.68 -4.46
N LYS A 22 -4.34 -4.71 -5.20
CA LYS A 22 -5.66 -4.75 -5.84
C LYS A 22 -6.78 -4.72 -4.80
N LYS A 23 -6.64 -5.47 -3.70
CA LYS A 23 -7.63 -5.45 -2.61
C LYS A 23 -7.70 -4.08 -1.96
N GLU A 24 -6.56 -3.48 -1.68
CA GLU A 24 -6.44 -2.15 -1.06
C GLU A 24 -7.02 -1.03 -1.95
N SER A 25 -6.80 -1.09 -3.27
CA SER A 25 -7.35 -0.11 -4.21
C SER A 25 -8.87 -0.21 -4.32
N LEU A 26 -9.42 -1.43 -4.28
CA LEU A 26 -10.87 -1.66 -4.27
C LEU A 26 -11.53 -1.23 -2.95
N GLU A 27 -10.90 -1.52 -1.80
CA GLU A 27 -11.37 -1.04 -0.50
C GLU A 27 -11.40 0.49 -0.44
N LEU A 28 -10.35 1.15 -0.95
CA LEU A 28 -10.32 2.60 -1.08
C LEU A 28 -11.45 3.09 -1.99
N ALA A 29 -11.59 2.48 -3.18
CA ALA A 29 -12.63 2.82 -4.15
C ALA A 29 -14.03 2.77 -3.55
N GLN A 30 -14.32 1.74 -2.77
CA GLN A 30 -15.59 1.57 -2.09
C GLN A 30 -15.86 2.69 -1.06
N VAL A 31 -14.85 3.13 -0.32
CA VAL A 31 -15.01 4.16 0.73
C VAL A 31 -15.12 5.56 0.16
N VAL A 32 -14.31 5.90 -0.85
CA VAL A 32 -14.22 7.29 -1.34
C VAL A 32 -14.89 7.51 -2.71
N GLY A 33 -15.43 6.46 -3.32
CA GLY A 33 -16.19 6.54 -4.58
C GLY A 33 -15.34 6.84 -5.82
N ILE A 34 -14.09 6.39 -5.85
CA ILE A 34 -13.23 6.51 -7.04
C ILE A 34 -13.41 5.31 -7.98
N SER A 35 -13.03 5.47 -9.25
CA SER A 35 -13.21 4.42 -10.27
C SER A 35 -12.19 4.54 -11.41
N GLY A 36 -12.19 3.56 -12.32
CA GLY A 36 -11.43 3.64 -13.58
C GLY A 36 -9.92 3.79 -13.36
N THR A 37 -9.32 4.73 -14.08
CA THR A 37 -7.86 4.96 -14.05
C THR A 37 -7.35 5.30 -12.66
N GLN A 38 -8.12 6.03 -11.86
CA GLN A 38 -7.71 6.39 -10.50
C GLN A 38 -7.53 5.16 -9.59
N VAL A 39 -8.35 4.12 -9.77
CA VAL A 39 -8.20 2.86 -9.02
C VAL A 39 -6.93 2.13 -9.44
N ALA A 40 -6.63 2.08 -10.74
CA ALA A 40 -5.41 1.50 -11.25
C ALA A 40 -4.15 2.27 -10.80
N ASP A 41 -4.25 3.60 -10.64
CA ASP A 41 -3.16 4.43 -10.11
C ASP A 41 -2.88 4.10 -8.65
N PHE A 42 -3.93 3.92 -7.83
CA PHE A 42 -3.80 3.49 -6.45
C PHE A 42 -3.30 2.06 -6.32
N GLU A 43 -3.74 1.15 -7.18
CA GLU A 43 -3.22 -0.23 -7.23
C GLU A 43 -1.71 -0.23 -7.43
N ARG A 44 -1.20 0.54 -8.40
CA ARG A 44 0.26 0.66 -8.63
C ARG A 44 1.00 1.27 -7.44
N LEU A 45 0.41 2.27 -6.78
CA LEU A 45 0.98 2.86 -5.56
C LEU A 45 1.07 1.83 -4.43
N PHE A 46 0.00 1.06 -4.23
CA PHE A 46 -0.06 0.05 -3.17
C PHE A 46 0.82 -1.16 -3.47
N GLU A 47 1.00 -1.53 -4.74
CA GLU A 47 1.94 -2.58 -5.13
C GLU A 47 3.38 -2.16 -4.77
N MET A 48 3.79 -0.94 -5.15
CA MET A 48 5.10 -0.41 -4.78
C MET A 48 5.31 -0.38 -3.26
N LYS A 49 4.27 0.04 -2.51
CA LYS A 49 4.28 0.00 -1.03
C LYS A 49 4.51 -1.43 -0.54
N ASN A 50 3.67 -2.38 -0.93
CA ASN A 50 3.72 -3.75 -0.44
C ASN A 50 5.06 -4.41 -0.77
N GLN A 51 5.54 -4.29 -2.02
CA GLN A 51 6.86 -4.77 -2.44
C GLN A 51 8.00 -4.19 -1.58
N THR A 52 7.92 -2.91 -1.23
CA THR A 52 8.94 -2.27 -0.39
C THR A 52 8.87 -2.77 1.05
N LEU A 53 7.66 -2.83 1.63
CA LEU A 53 7.47 -3.17 3.03
C LEU A 53 7.75 -4.64 3.36
N GLU A 54 7.71 -5.51 2.34
CA GLU A 54 8.07 -6.93 2.39
C GLU A 54 9.57 -7.20 2.23
N ILE A 55 10.40 -6.18 1.92
CA ILE A 55 11.86 -6.35 1.86
C ILE A 55 12.37 -6.84 3.23
N GLN A 56 13.04 -7.99 3.23
CA GLN A 56 13.74 -8.50 4.41
C GLN A 56 14.78 -7.48 4.87
N ASP A 57 14.83 -7.25 6.19
CA ASP A 57 15.74 -6.29 6.82
C ASP A 57 15.56 -4.82 6.36
N LEU A 58 14.35 -4.45 5.90
CA LEU A 58 14.03 -3.04 5.63
C LEU A 58 14.23 -2.19 6.90
N SER A 59 15.08 -1.18 6.79
CA SER A 59 15.36 -0.26 7.90
C SER A 59 14.10 0.49 8.35
N VAL A 60 14.07 0.87 9.64
CA VAL A 60 12.98 1.68 10.21
C VAL A 60 12.83 3.00 9.45
N GLU A 61 13.94 3.67 9.13
CA GLU A 61 13.93 4.92 8.36
C GLU A 61 13.29 4.75 6.98
N ARG A 62 13.65 3.69 6.23
CA ARG A 62 13.05 3.41 4.92
C ARG A 62 11.57 3.08 5.02
N ARG A 63 11.16 2.35 6.06
CA ARG A 63 9.75 2.06 6.34
C ARG A 63 8.97 3.34 6.61
N THR A 64 9.48 4.19 7.51
CA THR A 64 8.87 5.48 7.87
C THR A 64 8.74 6.38 6.64
N GLU A 65 9.80 6.48 5.84
CA GLU A 65 9.79 7.29 4.63
C GLU A 65 8.80 6.75 3.59
N MET A 66 8.74 5.43 3.40
CA MET A 66 7.76 4.80 2.50
C MET A 66 6.32 5.10 2.95
N THR A 67 6.01 4.94 4.24
CA THR A 67 4.70 5.29 4.80
C THR A 67 4.36 6.77 4.60
N ARG A 68 5.32 7.67 4.81
CA ARG A 68 5.14 9.11 4.61
C ARG A 68 4.87 9.45 3.14
N ILE A 69 5.63 8.86 2.21
CA ILE A 69 5.45 9.08 0.76
C ILE A 69 4.09 8.59 0.30
N VAL A 70 3.66 7.40 0.74
CA VAL A 70 2.34 6.85 0.40
C VAL A 70 1.23 7.75 0.93
N ASP A 71 1.32 8.22 2.18
CA ASP A 71 0.36 9.16 2.75
C ASP A 71 0.25 10.45 1.93
N LEU A 72 1.39 11.07 1.60
CA LEU A 72 1.41 12.29 0.78
C LEU A 72 0.78 12.07 -0.60
N LYS A 73 1.03 10.92 -1.23
CA LYS A 73 0.45 10.60 -2.54
C LYS A 73 -1.07 10.41 -2.45
N ILE A 74 -1.57 9.71 -1.43
CA ILE A 74 -3.02 9.58 -1.20
C ILE A 74 -3.66 10.96 -1.03
N ARG A 75 -3.09 11.80 -0.16
CA ARG A 75 -3.59 13.16 0.10
C ARG A 75 -3.56 14.06 -1.14
N ALA A 76 -2.56 13.90 -2.01
CA ALA A 76 -2.45 14.66 -3.25
C ALA A 76 -3.41 14.17 -4.35
N SER A 77 -3.82 12.90 -4.31
CA SER A 77 -4.66 12.28 -5.34
C SER A 77 -6.16 12.31 -5.03
N LEU A 78 -6.56 12.51 -3.78
CA LEU A 78 -7.95 12.59 -3.35
C LEU A 78 -8.38 14.04 -3.15
N THR A 79 -9.67 14.32 -3.34
CA THR A 79 -10.25 15.60 -2.91
C THR A 79 -10.32 15.68 -1.38
N ALA A 80 -10.51 16.88 -0.83
CA ALA A 80 -10.67 17.05 0.62
C ALA A 80 -11.84 16.23 1.20
N GLU A 81 -12.95 16.14 0.48
CA GLU A 81 -14.12 15.33 0.91
C GLU A 81 -13.80 13.83 0.91
N GLN A 82 -13.13 13.34 -0.14
CA GLN A 82 -12.70 11.95 -0.23
C GLN A 82 -11.69 11.60 0.86
N MET A 83 -10.74 12.50 1.14
CA MET A 83 -9.78 12.33 2.21
C MET A 83 -10.47 12.28 3.57
N ALA A 84 -11.44 13.16 3.84
CA ALA A 84 -12.19 13.14 5.09
C ALA A 84 -12.96 11.82 5.29
N LYS A 85 -13.57 11.27 4.22
CA LYS A 85 -14.21 9.93 4.27
C LYS A 85 -13.22 8.83 4.60
N LEU A 86 -12.02 8.88 4.01
CA LEU A 86 -10.97 7.90 4.29
C LEU A 86 -10.44 8.02 5.73
N GLU A 87 -10.16 9.23 6.22
CA GLU A 87 -9.64 9.47 7.58
C GLU A 87 -10.64 9.05 8.67
N ALA A 88 -11.94 9.17 8.39
CA ALA A 88 -13.00 8.64 9.25
C ALA A 88 -12.96 7.10 9.38
N ASN A 89 -12.41 6.40 8.39
CA ASN A 89 -12.09 4.98 8.47
C ASN A 89 -10.61 4.78 8.84
N THR A 90 -10.25 5.11 10.08
CA THR A 90 -8.86 5.11 10.57
C THR A 90 -8.16 3.76 10.38
N ALA A 91 -8.89 2.64 10.48
CA ALA A 91 -8.34 1.31 10.26
C ALA A 91 -7.90 1.11 8.80
N LEU A 92 -8.77 1.44 7.84
CA LEU A 92 -8.42 1.39 6.42
C LEU A 92 -7.31 2.38 6.10
N TYR A 93 -7.41 3.62 6.57
CA TYR A 93 -6.40 4.64 6.31
C TYR A 93 -5.01 4.17 6.77
N ASN A 94 -4.88 3.67 8.00
CA ASN A 94 -3.62 3.14 8.53
C ASN A 94 -3.06 1.98 7.69
N LYS A 95 -3.93 1.07 7.25
CA LYS A 95 -3.56 -0.03 6.34
C LYS A 95 -3.03 0.51 5.00
N LEU A 96 -3.74 1.45 4.38
CA LEU A 96 -3.38 1.98 3.06
C LEU A 96 -2.04 2.71 3.08
N VAL A 97 -1.78 3.51 4.12
CA VAL A 97 -0.47 4.18 4.28
C VAL A 97 0.65 3.22 4.71
N GLY A 98 0.32 2.02 5.18
CA GLY A 98 1.30 1.04 5.66
C GLY A 98 1.82 1.33 7.07
N LYS A 99 1.03 2.02 7.90
CA LYS A 99 1.33 2.16 9.34
C LYS A 99 1.16 0.79 10.00
N GLN A 100 2.19 0.35 10.72
CA GLN A 100 2.05 -0.83 11.57
C GLN A 100 1.01 -0.53 12.66
N PRO A 101 0.16 -1.51 13.04
CA PRO A 101 -0.64 -1.36 14.25
C PRO A 101 0.31 -1.10 15.42
N GLU A 102 0.03 -0.10 16.25
CA GLU A 102 0.82 0.15 17.45
C GLU A 102 0.85 -1.14 18.27
N LYS A 103 2.06 -1.68 18.46
CA LYS A 103 2.25 -2.75 19.45
C LYS A 103 1.97 -2.12 20.81
N LYS A 104 0.84 -2.48 21.41
CA LYS A 104 0.54 -2.17 22.81
C LYS A 104 1.57 -2.81 23.73
#